data_AF-A0A3N5UJK2-F1
#
_entry.id   AF-A0A3N5UJK2-F1
#
_cell.length_a   1.000
_cell.length_b   1.000
_cell.length_c   1.000
_cell.angle_alpha   90.00
_cell.angle_beta   90.00
_cell.angle_gamma   90.00
#
_symmetry.space_group_name_H-M   'P 1'
#
loop_
_entity.id
_entity.type
_entity.pdbx_description
1 polymer ?
#
loop_
_entity_poly.entity_id
_entity_poly.type
_entity_poly.pdbx_seq_one_letter_code
_entity_poly.pdbx_strand_id
1 'polypeptide(L)'
;MNPEQLEKNLRFWNRLMYMVIGSSITLLLISFGNLVIYRNTWPGFDNYTSGVWTGIQFLAVLPGLYLLWNKPWKTLPLTTRLNTAFGYFIAGWFCLLALAFIIDPRNAPDELNFIILGSAILIPLWYIWLLKRMPNSRDEMFP
;
A
#
# COMPACT_ATOMS: atom_id res chain seq x y z
N MET A 1 8.23 17.74 -17.77
CA MET A 1 6.78 17.71 -17.51
C MET A 1 6.46 18.94 -16.67
N ASN A 2 5.44 19.72 -17.01
CA ASN A 2 5.12 20.96 -16.30
C ASN A 2 4.58 20.63 -14.88
N PRO A 3 5.04 21.29 -13.79
CA PRO A 3 4.54 21.05 -12.42
C PRO A 3 3.01 20.99 -12.30
N GLU A 4 2.27 21.87 -12.98
CA GLU A 4 0.80 21.88 -12.96
C GLU A 4 0.19 20.56 -13.49
N GLN A 5 0.80 19.98 -14.53
CA GLN A 5 0.36 18.69 -15.07
C GLN A 5 0.65 17.54 -14.09
N LEU A 6 1.78 17.61 -13.38
CA LEU A 6 2.13 16.63 -12.36
C LEU A 6 1.17 16.68 -11.16
N GLU A 7 0.75 17.87 -10.72
CA GLU A 7 -0.25 18.00 -9.66
C GLU A 7 -1.63 17.47 -10.08
N LYS A 8 -2.05 17.72 -11.31
CA LYS A 8 -3.28 17.14 -11.86
C LYS A 8 -3.20 15.61 -11.88
N ASN A 9 -2.06 15.06 -12.32
CA ASN A 9 -1.84 13.62 -12.32
C ASN A 9 -1.78 13.05 -10.89
N LEU A 10 -1.17 13.76 -9.94
CA LEU A 10 -1.12 13.34 -8.54
C LEU A 10 -2.52 13.21 -7.94
N ARG A 11 -3.45 14.13 -8.25
CA ARG A 11 -4.86 14.02 -7.83
C ARG A 11 -5.52 12.75 -8.38
N PHE A 12 -5.21 12.37 -9.62
CA PHE A 12 -5.67 11.11 -10.19
C PHE A 12 -5.09 9.90 -9.45
N TRP A 13 -3.78 9.89 -9.20
CA TRP A 13 -3.12 8.85 -8.39
C TRP A 13 -3.68 8.75 -6.98
N ASN A 14 -4.07 9.87 -6.36
CA ASN A 14 -4.68 9.89 -5.04
C ASN A 14 -6.07 9.24 -5.04
N ARG A 15 -6.89 9.50 -6.06
CA ARG A 15 -8.19 8.82 -6.21
C ARG A 15 -8.02 7.32 -6.44
N LEU A 16 -7.07 6.93 -7.29
CA LEU A 16 -6.71 5.53 -7.48
C LEU A 16 -6.24 4.87 -6.19
N MET A 17 -5.44 5.57 -5.39
CA MET A 17 -4.95 5.06 -4.11
C MET A 17 -6.12 4.72 -3.17
N TYR A 18 -7.12 5.59 -3.04
CA TYR A 18 -8.31 5.28 -2.22
C TYR A 18 -9.10 4.08 -2.74
N MET A 19 -9.22 3.92 -4.06
CA MET A 19 -9.85 2.72 -4.63
C MET A 19 -9.07 1.46 -4.28
N VAL A 20 -7.74 1.47 -4.44
CA VAL A 20 -6.87 0.33 -4.10
C VAL A 20 -6.92 0.01 -2.61
N ILE A 21 -6.91 1.02 -1.74
CA ILE A 21 -7.09 0.84 -0.28
C ILE A 21 -8.44 0.17 -0.01
N GLY A 22 -9.53 0.69 -0.57
CA GLY A 22 -10.87 0.12 -0.41
C GLY A 22 -10.91 -1.34 -0.84
N SER A 23 -10.40 -1.67 -2.02
CA SER A 23 -10.31 -3.04 -2.52
C SER A 23 -9.47 -3.95 -1.61
N SER A 24 -8.34 -3.47 -1.10
CA SER A 24 -7.47 -4.24 -0.20
C SER A 24 -8.16 -4.55 1.14
N ILE A 25 -8.92 -3.60 1.69
CA ILE A 25 -9.69 -3.77 2.93
C ILE A 25 -10.84 -4.76 2.69
N THR A 26 -11.57 -4.63 1.58
CA THR A 26 -12.63 -5.58 1.23
C THR A 26 -12.06 -7.00 1.09
N LEU A 27 -10.93 -7.16 0.42
CA LEU A 27 -10.27 -8.46 0.28
C LEU A 27 -9.85 -9.02 1.65
N LEU A 28 -9.30 -8.18 2.53
CA LEU A 28 -8.93 -8.57 3.89
C LEU A 28 -10.15 -9.07 4.68
N LEU A 29 -11.27 -8.34 4.65
CA LEU A 29 -12.48 -8.70 5.37
C LEU A 29 -13.09 -10.01 4.85
N ILE A 30 -13.11 -10.21 3.53
CA ILE A 30 -13.60 -11.45 2.93
C ILE A 30 -12.69 -12.62 3.34
N SER A 31 -11.37 -12.43 3.29
CA SER A 31 -10.40 -13.47 3.67
C SER A 31 -10.50 -13.83 5.15
N PHE A 32 -10.64 -12.83 6.01
CA PHE A 32 -10.87 -13.03 7.43
C PHE A 32 -12.20 -13.75 7.71
N GLY A 33 -13.28 -13.36 7.01
CA GLY A 33 -14.57 -14.04 7.11
C GLY A 33 -14.50 -15.50 6.67
N ASN A 34 -13.77 -15.81 5.60
CA ASN A 34 -13.57 -17.19 5.16
C ASN A 34 -12.84 -18.03 6.23
N LEU A 35 -11.81 -17.46 6.85
CA LEU A 35 -11.04 -18.11 7.92
C LEU A 35 -11.88 -18.35 9.18
N VAL A 36 -12.59 -17.33 9.66
CA VAL A 36 -13.26 -17.35 10.97
C VAL A 36 -14.67 -17.91 10.92
N ILE A 37 -15.47 -17.47 9.94
CA ILE A 37 -16.90 -17.80 9.85
C ILE A 37 -17.09 -19.10 9.07
N TYR A 38 -16.47 -19.20 7.89
CA TYR A 38 -16.65 -20.34 7.02
C TYR A 38 -15.63 -21.46 7.28
N ARG A 39 -14.61 -21.26 8.13
CA ARG A 39 -13.56 -22.26 8.42
C ARG A 39 -13.00 -22.91 7.14
N ASN A 40 -12.71 -22.09 6.13
CA ASN A 40 -12.18 -22.52 4.83
C ASN A 40 -13.11 -23.47 4.04
N THR A 41 -14.42 -23.42 4.28
CA THR A 41 -15.40 -24.27 3.57
C THR A 41 -15.92 -23.67 2.28
N TRP A 42 -15.61 -22.41 1.94
CA TRP A 42 -16.05 -21.81 0.67
C TRP A 42 -15.34 -22.47 -0.51
N PRO A 43 -16.03 -23.33 -1.29
CA PRO A 43 -15.38 -24.06 -2.38
C PRO A 43 -14.98 -23.08 -3.48
N GLY A 44 -13.71 -23.08 -3.86
CA GLY A 44 -13.18 -22.21 -4.92
C GLY A 44 -12.70 -20.83 -4.46
N PHE A 45 -12.71 -20.53 -3.15
CA PHE A 45 -12.14 -19.29 -2.62
C PHE A 45 -10.65 -19.15 -2.94
N ASP A 46 -9.88 -20.24 -2.82
CA ASP A 46 -8.45 -20.26 -3.13
C ASP A 46 -8.20 -19.94 -4.61
N ASN A 47 -9.04 -20.47 -5.51
CA ASN A 47 -8.95 -20.19 -6.94
C ASN A 47 -9.30 -18.73 -7.25
N TYR A 48 -10.36 -18.19 -6.63
CA TYR A 48 -10.75 -16.79 -6.77
C TYR A 48 -9.65 -15.83 -6.29
N THR A 49 -9.02 -16.15 -5.16
CA THR A 49 -8.01 -15.29 -4.54
C THR A 49 -6.63 -15.40 -5.17
N SER A 50 -6.25 -16.57 -5.70
CA SER A 50 -4.90 -16.83 -6.25
C SER A 50 -4.44 -15.86 -7.35
N GLY A 51 -5.34 -15.42 -8.23
CA GLY A 51 -5.01 -14.46 -9.30
C GLY A 51 -5.30 -13.01 -8.95
N VAL A 52 -6.41 -12.75 -8.26
CA VAL A 52 -6.85 -11.39 -7.91
C VAL A 52 -5.90 -10.74 -6.92
N TRP A 53 -5.39 -11.52 -5.95
CA TRP A 53 -4.47 -11.03 -4.94
C TRP A 53 -3.18 -10.47 -5.55
N THR A 54 -2.52 -11.23 -6.43
CA THR A 54 -1.25 -10.82 -7.06
C THR A 54 -1.44 -9.53 -7.86
N GLY A 55 -2.55 -9.42 -8.60
CA GLY A 55 -2.88 -8.21 -9.36
C GLY A 55 -3.01 -6.99 -8.46
N ILE A 56 -3.76 -7.09 -7.37
CA ILE A 56 -3.93 -5.98 -6.42
C ILE A 56 -2.61 -5.64 -5.72
N GLN A 57 -1.78 -6.63 -5.37
CA GLN A 57 -0.48 -6.40 -4.75
C GLN A 57 0.44 -5.55 -5.65
N PHE A 58 0.50 -5.85 -6.95
CA PHE A 58 1.27 -5.05 -7.90
C PHE A 58 0.70 -3.65 -8.08
N LEU A 59 -0.64 -3.53 -8.18
CA LEU A 59 -1.34 -2.25 -8.27
C LEU A 59 -1.20 -1.40 -7.00
N ALA A 60 -0.92 -2.03 -5.85
CA ALA A 60 -0.65 -1.33 -4.62
C ALA A 60 0.82 -0.88 -4.54
N VAL A 61 1.78 -1.79 -4.71
CA VAL A 61 3.19 -1.49 -4.42
C VAL A 61 3.88 -0.68 -5.53
N LEU A 62 3.67 -1.02 -6.80
CA LEU A 62 4.40 -0.39 -7.90
C LEU A 62 4.09 1.10 -8.04
N PRO A 63 2.83 1.57 -7.91
CA PRO A 63 2.53 3.01 -7.91
C PRO A 63 3.20 3.77 -6.76
N GLY A 64 3.25 3.19 -5.56
CA GLY A 64 3.93 3.79 -4.41
C GLY A 64 5.42 4.02 -4.70
N LEU A 65 6.11 3.00 -5.24
CA LEU A 65 7.51 3.12 -5.64
C LEU A 65 7.70 4.12 -6.78
N TYR A 66 6.82 4.09 -7.78
CA TYR A 66 6.85 4.99 -8.93
C TYR A 66 6.74 6.46 -8.50
N LEU A 67 5.83 6.78 -7.59
CA LEU A 67 5.64 8.14 -7.06
C LEU A 67 6.85 8.65 -6.27
N LEU A 68 7.55 7.77 -5.55
CA LEU A 68 8.72 8.17 -4.75
C LEU A 68 10.00 8.30 -5.59
N TRP A 69 10.30 7.31 -6.43
CA TRP A 69 11.61 7.21 -7.09
C TRP A 69 11.69 7.82 -8.49
N ASN A 70 10.60 7.86 -9.25
CA ASN A 70 10.69 8.27 -10.65
C ASN A 70 11.07 9.76 -10.77
N LYS A 71 11.98 10.07 -11.69
CA LYS A 71 12.54 11.41 -11.92
C LYS A 71 11.49 12.54 -12.06
N PRO A 72 10.39 12.39 -12.83
CA PRO A 72 9.41 13.46 -12.99
C PRO A 72 8.67 13.82 -11.70
N TRP A 73 8.52 12.91 -10.74
CA TRP A 73 7.86 13.22 -9.47
C TRP A 73 8.76 13.97 -8.49
N LYS A 74 10.08 13.92 -8.68
CA LYS A 74 11.04 14.62 -7.83
C LYS A 74 10.98 16.14 -7.96
N THR A 75 10.32 16.66 -9.00
CA THR A 75 10.07 18.09 -9.13
C THR A 75 8.96 18.58 -8.20
N LEU A 76 8.11 17.69 -7.69
CA LEU A 76 7.11 18.03 -6.67
C LEU A 76 7.69 17.89 -5.27
N PRO A 77 7.27 18.75 -4.31
CA PRO A 77 7.61 18.59 -2.91
C PRO A 77 7.28 17.19 -2.42
N LEU A 78 8.17 16.61 -1.60
CA LEU A 78 7.99 15.26 -1.08
C LEU A 78 6.69 15.15 -0.27
N THR A 79 6.36 16.17 0.53
CA THR A 79 5.13 16.26 1.33
C THR A 79 3.86 15.97 0.54
N THR A 80 3.76 16.50 -0.68
CA THR A 80 2.55 16.40 -1.51
C THR A 80 2.33 14.98 -2.00
N ARG A 81 3.40 14.22 -2.27
CA ARG A 81 3.33 12.85 -2.82
C ARG A 81 3.56 11.73 -1.80
N LEU A 82 4.12 12.05 -0.64
CA LEU A 82 4.45 11.09 0.42
C LEU A 82 3.19 10.34 0.89
N ASN A 83 2.13 11.06 1.21
CA ASN A 83 0.88 10.46 1.72
C ASN A 83 0.28 9.49 0.71
N THR A 84 0.24 9.88 -0.57
CA THR A 84 -0.29 9.02 -1.62
C THR A 84 0.58 7.78 -1.82
N ALA A 85 1.90 7.92 -1.84
CA ALA A 85 2.80 6.79 -1.99
C ALA A 85 2.72 5.80 -0.81
N PHE A 86 2.61 6.31 0.41
CA PHE A 86 2.48 5.45 1.59
C PHE A 86 1.09 4.86 1.75
N GLY A 87 0.03 5.53 1.28
CA GLY A 87 -1.30 4.91 1.20
C GLY A 87 -1.32 3.68 0.27
N TYR A 88 -0.57 3.74 -0.83
CA TYR A 88 -0.33 2.58 -1.70
C TYR A 88 0.41 1.43 -0.98
N PHE A 89 1.44 1.74 -0.17
CA PHE A 89 2.11 0.71 0.63
C PHE A 89 1.23 0.12 1.73
N ILE A 90 0.39 0.94 2.38
CA ILE A 90 -0.60 0.46 3.36
C ILE A 90 -1.60 -0.47 2.69
N ALA A 91 -2.08 -0.14 1.48
CA ALA A 91 -2.96 -1.03 0.72
C ALA A 91 -2.26 -2.36 0.42
N GLY A 92 -0.99 -2.32 -0.01
CA GLY A 92 -0.19 -3.51 -0.24
C GLY A 92 0.05 -4.33 1.02
N TRP A 93 0.13 -3.69 2.18
CA TRP A 93 0.20 -4.36 3.48
C TRP A 93 -1.11 -5.06 3.84
N PHE A 94 -2.26 -4.43 3.64
CA PHE A 94 -3.56 -5.09 3.83
C PHE A 94 -3.73 -6.30 2.91
N CYS A 95 -3.24 -6.21 1.67
CA CYS A 95 -3.23 -7.36 0.76
C CYS A 95 -2.34 -8.50 1.28
N LEU A 96 -1.13 -8.21 1.80
CA LEU A 96 -0.29 -9.24 2.43
C LEU A 96 -0.97 -9.88 3.64
N LEU A 97 -1.65 -9.08 4.46
CA LEU A 97 -2.40 -9.59 5.60
C LEU A 97 -3.59 -10.47 5.16
N ALA A 98 -4.28 -10.09 4.10
CA ALA A 98 -5.34 -10.91 3.50
C ALA A 98 -4.81 -12.25 3.02
N LEU A 99 -3.63 -12.27 2.40
CA LEU A 99 -2.97 -13.51 1.96
C LEU A 99 -2.69 -14.46 3.13
N ALA A 100 -2.25 -13.94 4.28
CA ALA A 100 -2.01 -14.76 5.46
C ALA A 100 -3.28 -15.45 5.99
N PHE A 101 -4.46 -14.91 5.71
CA PHE A 101 -5.74 -15.55 6.05
C PHE A 101 -6.23 -16.53 4.99
N ILE A 102 -5.77 -16.39 3.75
CA ILE A 102 -6.07 -17.30 2.64
C ILE A 102 -5.21 -18.56 2.76
N ILE A 103 -3.90 -18.40 3.01
CA ILE A 103 -2.98 -19.53 3.16
C ILE A 103 -3.28 -20.22 4.48
N ASP A 104 -3.47 -21.55 4.44
CA ASP A 104 -3.67 -22.35 5.65
C ASP A 104 -2.55 -22.02 6.67
N PRO A 105 -2.89 -21.56 7.89
CA PRO A 105 -1.90 -21.23 8.92
C PRO A 105 -0.91 -22.34 9.22
N ARG A 106 -1.26 -23.61 8.93
CA ARG A 106 -0.38 -24.78 9.13
C ARG A 106 0.66 -24.93 8.02
N ASN A 107 0.42 -24.34 6.86
CA ASN A 107 1.27 -24.42 5.67
C ASN A 107 1.85 -23.05 5.28
N ALA A 108 1.55 -22.01 6.06
CA ALA A 108 2.06 -20.68 5.79
C ALA A 108 3.59 -20.65 6.03
N PRO A 109 4.39 -20.21 5.05
CA PRO A 109 5.82 -20.04 5.23
C PRO A 109 6.12 -19.00 6.32
N ASP A 110 7.05 -19.28 7.21
CA ASP A 110 7.48 -18.34 8.28
C ASP A 110 7.95 -17.00 7.70
N GLU A 111 8.49 -17.02 6.48
CA GLU A 111 8.91 -15.84 5.74
C GLU A 111 7.75 -14.86 5.49
N LEU A 112 6.52 -15.36 5.27
CA LEU A 112 5.36 -14.49 5.05
C LEU A 112 5.01 -13.72 6.32
N ASN A 113 5.03 -14.40 7.47
CA ASN A 113 4.81 -13.76 8.77
C ASN A 113 5.88 -12.69 9.05
N PHE A 114 7.14 -13.01 8.74
CA PHE A 114 8.23 -12.05 8.86
C PHE A 114 8.05 -10.84 7.95
N ILE A 115 7.60 -11.03 6.70
CA ILE A 115 7.32 -9.94 5.77
C ILE A 115 6.17 -9.07 6.28
N ILE A 116 5.07 -9.65 6.78
CA ILE A 116 3.90 -8.90 7.27
C ILE A 116 4.26 -8.07 8.50
N LEU A 117 4.91 -8.69 9.49
CA LEU A 117 5.31 -8.00 10.73
C LEU A 117 6.43 -6.98 10.46
N GLY A 118 7.42 -7.37 9.65
CA GLY A 118 8.51 -6.50 9.25
C GLY A 118 8.00 -5.27 8.51
N SER A 119 7.12 -5.44 7.53
CA SER A 119 6.53 -4.32 6.78
C SER A 119 5.61 -3.43 7.63
N ALA A 120 4.88 -4.00 8.61
CA ALA A 120 4.08 -3.22 9.57
C ALA A 120 4.93 -2.21 10.37
N ILE A 121 6.21 -2.52 10.60
CA ILE A 121 7.15 -1.66 11.33
C ILE A 121 7.93 -0.78 10.35
N LEU A 122 8.45 -1.37 9.27
CA LEU A 122 9.31 -0.70 8.30
C LEU A 122 8.57 0.41 7.55
N ILE A 123 7.30 0.23 7.18
CA ILE A 123 6.52 1.25 6.46
C ILE A 123 6.40 2.53 7.32
N PRO A 124 5.88 2.50 8.58
CA PRO A 124 5.84 3.69 9.42
C PRO A 124 7.21 4.29 9.72
N LEU A 125 8.24 3.47 9.99
CA LEU A 125 9.59 3.97 10.25
C LEU A 125 10.16 4.71 9.05
N TRP A 126 9.97 4.16 7.85
CA TRP A 126 10.42 4.78 6.61
C TRP A 126 9.68 6.09 6.33
N TYR A 127 8.36 6.12 6.58
CA TYR A 127 7.54 7.33 6.48
C TYR A 127 8.07 8.44 7.42
N ILE A 128 8.27 8.12 8.70
CA ILE A 128 8.78 9.07 9.70
C ILE A 128 10.18 9.55 9.33
N TRP A 129 11.05 8.65 8.89
CA TRP A 129 12.40 8.99 8.47
C TRP A 129 12.41 9.95 7.27
N LEU A 130 11.53 9.73 6.29
CA LEU A 130 11.36 10.64 5.15
C LEU A 130 10.81 12.00 5.58
N LEU A 131 9.86 12.04 6.52
CA LEU A 131 9.35 13.29 7.07
C LEU A 131 10.44 14.11 7.78
N LYS A 132 11.30 13.46 8.56
CA LYS A 132 12.40 14.14 9.28
C LYS A 132 13.48 14.70 8.36
N ARG A 133 13.60 14.20 7.13
CA ARG A 133 14.55 14.70 6.13
C ARG A 133 14.05 15.94 5.39
N MET A 134 12.85 16.42 5.71
CA MET A 134 12.30 17.61 5.08
C MET A 134 12.88 18.85 5.75
N PRO A 135 13.44 19.82 4.99
CA PRO A 135 13.81 21.11 5.55
C PRO A 135 12.56 21.78 6.12
N ASN A 136 12.71 22.41 7.28
CA ASN A 136 11.65 23.08 8.00
C ASN A 136 11.23 24.35 7.22
N SER A 137 10.45 24.19 6.15
CA SER A 137 9.98 25.30 5.30
C SER A 137 9.00 26.25 6.00
N ARG A 138 8.86 26.13 7.33
CA ARG A 138 8.12 27.07 8.18
C ARG A 138 8.95 28.29 8.58
N ASP A 139 10.27 28.27 8.41
CA ASP A 139 11.15 29.35 8.86
C ASP A 139 11.39 30.45 7.79
N GLU A 140 10.73 30.40 6.63
CA GLU A 140 10.88 31.41 5.55
C GLU A 140 9.61 32.26 5.30
N MET A 141 8.56 32.14 6.11
CA MET A 141 7.29 32.86 5.88
C MET A 141 7.15 34.24 6.56
N PHE A 142 8.19 34.76 7.21
CA PHE A 142 8.13 36.12 7.77
C PHE A 142 9.47 36.85 7.63
N PRO A 143 9.58 37.90 6.79
CA PRO A 143 10.58 38.95 6.99
C PRO A 143 10.31 39.77 8.26
#